data_AF-A0A4Q1KV03-F1
#
_entry.id   AF-A0A4Q1KV03-F1
#
_cell.length_a   1.000
_cell.length_b   1.000
_cell.length_c   1.000
_cell.angle_alpha   90.00
_cell.angle_beta   90.00
_cell.angle_gamma   90.00
#
_symmetry.space_group_name_H-M   'P 1'
#
loop_
_entity.id
_entity.type
_entity.pdbx_description
1 polymer ?
#
loop_
_entity_poly.entity_id
_entity_poly.type
_entity_poly.pdbx_seq_one_letter_code
_entity_poly.pdbx_strand_id
1 'polypeptide(L)'
;MDLKRLWFFFGLLKYTIPVFIIHLLLFQLSDLKAAAQNFYWSIPVLYLIYFVFSKIILFLLVQVSTKNFDNVGMTFLVITSAKMAVSYFIVRPILNSPLENTIEKANFFFIFILFLTIETLITIRLLNKKQ
;
A
#
# COMPACT_ATOMS: atom_id res chain seq x y z
N MET A 1 8.73 22.01 -8.96
CA MET A 1 8.42 20.56 -8.98
C MET A 1 7.72 20.28 -10.30
N ASP A 2 8.32 19.43 -11.14
CA ASP A 2 7.86 19.22 -12.52
C ASP A 2 6.43 18.64 -12.57
N LEU A 3 5.54 19.21 -13.39
CA LEU A 3 4.08 18.94 -13.40
C LEU A 3 3.75 17.45 -13.64
N LYS A 4 4.64 16.76 -14.36
CA LYS A 4 4.56 15.31 -14.62
C LYS A 4 4.73 14.46 -13.35
N ARG A 5 5.46 14.95 -12.34
CA ARG A 5 5.69 14.24 -11.06
C ARG A 5 4.45 14.22 -10.17
N LEU A 6 3.67 15.30 -10.19
CA LEU A 6 2.40 15.42 -9.44
C LEU A 6 1.36 14.37 -9.88
N TRP A 7 1.32 14.04 -11.17
CA TRP A 7 0.36 13.08 -11.72
C TRP A 7 0.47 11.67 -11.10
N PHE A 8 1.67 11.23 -10.69
CA PHE A 8 1.85 9.93 -10.02
C PHE A 8 1.22 9.90 -8.62
N PHE A 9 1.34 10.99 -7.87
CA PHE A 9 0.69 11.13 -6.55
C PHE A 9 -0.82 11.23 -6.67
N PHE A 10 -1.32 11.92 -7.71
CA PHE A 10 -2.75 11.91 -8.02
C PHE A 10 -3.24 10.52 -8.45
N GLY A 11 -2.42 9.76 -9.18
CA GLY A 11 -2.69 8.36 -9.52
C GLY A 11 -2.90 7.50 -8.28
N LEU A 12 -2.03 7.62 -7.28
CA LEU A 12 -2.17 6.92 -6.00
C LEU A 12 -3.51 7.23 -5.32
N LEU A 13 -3.84 8.51 -5.16
CA LEU A 13 -5.12 8.94 -4.55
C LEU A 13 -6.34 8.41 -5.33
N LYS A 14 -6.30 8.48 -6.66
CA LYS A 14 -7.38 8.01 -7.53
C LYS A 14 -7.72 6.54 -7.32
N TYR A 15 -6.72 5.69 -7.04
CA TYR A 15 -6.95 4.26 -6.78
C TYR A 15 -7.24 3.96 -5.31
N THR A 16 -6.55 4.62 -4.38
CA THR A 16 -6.71 4.35 -2.95
C THR A 16 -8.07 4.80 -2.42
N ILE A 17 -8.59 5.97 -2.81
CA ILE A 17 -9.83 6.51 -2.24
C ILE A 17 -11.05 5.61 -2.52
N PRO A 18 -11.34 5.19 -3.77
CA PRO A 18 -12.51 4.36 -4.03
C PRO A 18 -12.42 3.01 -3.31
N VAL A 19 -11.24 2.38 -3.32
CA VAL A 19 -11.07 1.09 -2.66
C VAL A 19 -11.19 1.22 -1.15
N PHE A 20 -10.67 2.30 -0.56
CA PHE A 20 -10.85 2.59 0.86
C PHE A 20 -12.32 2.73 1.24
N ILE A 21 -13.10 3.50 0.46
CA ILE A 21 -14.54 3.67 0.70
C ILE A 21 -15.27 2.32 0.59
N ILE A 22 -15.03 1.55 -0.48
CA ILE A 22 -15.64 0.23 -0.66
C ILE A 22 -15.28 -0.69 0.50
N HIS A 23 -14.02 -0.69 0.93
CA HIS A 23 -13.56 -1.55 2.01
C HIS A 23 -14.18 -1.18 3.36
N LEU A 24 -14.34 0.12 3.66
CA LEU A 24 -15.08 0.59 4.84
C LEU A 24 -16.56 0.18 4.79
N LEU A 25 -17.21 0.27 3.63
CA LEU A 25 -18.60 -0.14 3.46
C LEU A 25 -18.78 -1.64 3.66
N LEU A 26 -17.84 -2.47 3.15
CA LEU A 26 -17.85 -3.92 3.38
C LEU A 26 -17.79 -4.25 4.87
N PHE A 27 -16.98 -3.53 5.64
CA PHE A 27 -16.86 -3.71 7.09
C PHE A 27 -18.05 -3.17 7.91
N GLN A 28 -19.08 -2.62 7.26
CA GLN A 28 -20.37 -2.34 7.91
C GLN A 28 -21.28 -3.58 8.00
N LEU A 29 -20.98 -4.65 7.25
CA LEU A 29 -21.70 -5.93 7.36
C LEU A 29 -21.53 -6.54 8.75
N SER A 30 -22.61 -7.09 9.33
CA SER A 30 -22.71 -7.49 10.73
C SER A 30 -21.54 -8.35 11.23
N ASP A 31 -21.15 -9.38 10.46
CA ASP A 31 -20.08 -10.31 10.85
C ASP A 31 -18.69 -9.65 10.82
N LEU A 32 -18.42 -8.86 9.78
CA LEU A 32 -17.16 -8.14 9.61
C LEU A 32 -17.01 -6.99 10.60
N LYS A 33 -18.13 -6.31 10.91
CA LYS A 33 -18.18 -5.24 11.90
C LYS A 33 -17.85 -5.74 13.30
N ALA A 34 -18.39 -6.90 13.68
CA ALA A 34 -18.07 -7.54 14.95
C ALA A 34 -16.58 -7.94 15.04
N ALA A 35 -16.03 -8.50 13.95
CA ALA A 35 -14.62 -8.88 13.89
C ALA A 35 -13.68 -7.65 14.01
N ALA A 36 -14.02 -6.54 13.36
CA ALA A 36 -13.20 -5.34 13.31
C ALA A 36 -13.10 -4.56 14.65
N GLN A 37 -14.02 -4.78 15.59
CA GLN A 37 -13.97 -4.12 16.91
C GLN A 37 -12.74 -4.52 17.73
N ASN A 38 -12.22 -5.72 17.50
CA ASN A 38 -11.09 -6.27 18.25
C ASN A 38 -9.79 -6.26 17.46
N PHE A 39 -9.72 -5.54 16.34
CA PHE A 39 -8.48 -5.44 15.57
C PHE A 39 -7.43 -4.65 16.33
N TYR A 40 -6.22 -5.18 16.38
CA TYR A 40 -5.04 -4.48 16.90
C TYR A 40 -4.75 -3.22 16.07
N TRP A 41 -4.79 -3.35 14.74
CA TRP A 41 -4.71 -2.21 13.83
C TRP A 41 -6.06 -1.93 13.18
N SER A 42 -6.62 -0.75 13.45
CA SER A 42 -7.84 -0.32 12.75
C SER A 42 -7.59 -0.19 11.24
N ILE A 43 -8.62 -0.46 10.44
CA ILE A 43 -8.56 -0.38 8.97
C ILE A 43 -8.05 1.01 8.51
N PRO A 44 -8.52 2.15 9.04
CA PRO A 44 -8.00 3.46 8.63
C PRO A 44 -6.51 3.64 8.92
N VAL A 45 -6.01 3.10 10.04
CA VAL A 45 -4.60 3.19 10.40
C VAL A 45 -3.73 2.38 9.43
N LEU A 46 -4.15 1.16 9.07
CA LEU A 46 -3.42 0.36 8.07
C LEU A 46 -3.38 1.07 6.71
N TYR A 47 -4.50 1.63 6.26
CA TYR A 47 -4.53 2.41 5.01
C TYR A 47 -3.58 3.61 5.07
N LEU A 48 -3.54 4.33 6.19
CA LEU A 48 -2.65 5.47 6.37
C LEU A 48 -1.17 5.05 6.30
N ILE A 49 -0.80 3.99 7.02
CA ILE A 49 0.57 3.44 7.03
C ILE A 49 1.01 3.09 5.60
N TYR A 50 0.22 2.28 4.90
CA TYR A 50 0.59 1.85 3.55
C TYR A 50 0.55 3.00 2.54
N PHE A 51 -0.37 3.95 2.70
CA PHE A 51 -0.40 5.15 1.86
C PHE A 51 0.86 6.01 2.04
N VAL A 52 1.36 6.14 3.26
CA VAL A 52 2.64 6.82 3.55
C VAL A 52 3.80 6.06 2.90
N PHE A 53 3.86 4.73 3.03
CA PHE A 53 4.88 3.92 2.35
C PHE A 53 4.83 4.09 0.84
N SER A 54 3.65 4.03 0.22
CA SER A 54 3.52 4.22 -1.23
C SER A 54 3.96 5.62 -1.66
N LYS A 55 3.65 6.66 -0.88
CA LYS A 55 4.15 8.02 -1.15
C LYS A 55 5.67 8.08 -1.14
N ILE A 56 6.31 7.46 -0.14
CA ILE A 56 7.78 7.41 -0.03
C ILE A 56 8.37 6.63 -1.21
N ILE A 57 7.82 5.46 -1.54
CA ILE A 57 8.27 4.63 -2.67
C ILE A 57 8.18 5.42 -3.98
N LEU A 58 7.02 6.00 -4.29
CA LEU A 58 6.82 6.76 -5.52
C LEU A 58 7.73 7.99 -5.56
N PHE A 59 7.93 8.68 -4.43
CA PHE A 59 8.87 9.79 -4.37
C PHE A 59 10.30 9.36 -4.72
N LEU A 60 10.79 8.27 -4.12
CA LEU A 60 12.13 7.74 -4.39
C LEU A 60 12.28 7.28 -5.85
N LEU A 61 11.27 6.60 -6.40
CA LEU A 61 11.27 6.18 -7.80
C LEU A 61 11.33 7.36 -8.77
N VAL A 62 10.59 8.43 -8.48
CA VAL A 62 10.62 9.65 -9.29
C VAL A 62 11.98 10.35 -9.21
N GLN A 63 12.67 10.29 -8.07
CA GLN A 63 14.04 10.81 -7.97
C GLN A 63 15.00 9.98 -8.82
N VAL A 64 14.94 8.65 -8.70
CA VAL A 64 15.78 7.73 -9.47
C VAL A 64 15.51 7.87 -10.96
N SER A 65 14.24 7.94 -11.38
CA SER A 65 13.87 8.05 -12.80
C SER A 65 14.44 9.29 -13.49
N THR A 66 14.79 10.32 -12.72
CA THR A 66 15.41 11.54 -13.25
C THR A 66 16.93 11.51 -13.29
N LYS A 67 17.56 10.60 -12.57
CA LYS A 67 19.02 10.40 -12.60
C LYS A 67 19.41 9.24 -13.51
N ASN A 68 18.75 8.10 -13.36
CA ASN A 68 18.97 6.89 -14.15
C ASN A 68 17.65 6.13 -14.30
N PHE A 69 17.06 6.21 -15.49
CA PHE A 69 15.77 5.61 -15.78
C PHE A 69 15.81 4.08 -15.81
N ASP A 70 16.93 3.51 -16.27
CA ASP A 70 17.09 2.06 -16.43
C ASP A 70 17.07 1.35 -15.06
N ASN A 71 17.44 2.06 -13.99
CA ASN A 71 17.44 1.54 -12.63
C ASN A 71 16.10 1.65 -11.90
N VAL A 72 15.05 2.24 -12.50
CA VAL A 72 13.75 2.47 -11.83
C VAL A 72 13.09 1.15 -11.41
N GLY A 73 13.08 0.14 -12.29
CA GLY A 73 12.51 -1.17 -11.98
C GLY A 73 13.25 -1.89 -10.85
N MET A 74 14.58 -1.89 -10.90
CA MET A 74 15.41 -2.49 -9.84
C MET A 74 15.23 -1.77 -8.50
N THR A 75 15.17 -0.45 -8.53
CA THR A 75 14.92 0.36 -7.34
C THR A 75 13.55 0.04 -6.74
N PHE A 76 12.52 -0.12 -7.56
CA PHE A 76 11.19 -0.51 -7.09
C PHE A 76 11.21 -1.84 -6.34
N LEU A 77 11.88 -2.84 -6.90
CA LEU A 77 12.01 -4.16 -6.27
C LEU A 77 12.73 -4.08 -4.91
N VAL A 78 13.83 -3.33 -4.83
CA VAL A 78 14.59 -3.17 -3.58
C VAL A 78 13.75 -2.47 -2.51
N ILE A 79 13.11 -1.35 -2.84
CA ILE A 79 12.35 -0.58 -1.85
C ILE A 79 11.08 -1.33 -1.43
N THR A 80 10.40 -2.03 -2.34
CA THR A 80 9.23 -2.86 -1.97
C THR A 80 9.60 -4.07 -1.14
N SER A 81 10.76 -4.67 -1.37
CA SER A 81 11.30 -5.72 -0.51
C SER A 81 11.60 -5.19 0.89
N ALA A 82 12.18 -3.99 0.99
CA ALA A 82 12.36 -3.32 2.28
C ALA A 82 11.02 -3.02 2.97
N LYS A 83 10.01 -2.55 2.22
CA LYS A 83 8.63 -2.37 2.75
C LYS A 83 8.07 -3.68 3.30
N MET A 84 8.30 -4.81 2.61
CA MET A 84 7.85 -6.12 3.06
C MET A 84 8.49 -6.50 4.42
N ALA A 85 9.80 -6.26 4.57
CA ALA A 85 10.49 -6.48 5.84
C ALA A 85 9.92 -5.59 6.97
N VAL A 86 9.61 -4.32 6.70
CA VAL A 86 8.96 -3.45 7.69
C VAL A 86 7.54 -3.95 8.02
N SER A 87 6.80 -4.41 7.01
CA SER A 87 5.44 -4.94 7.16
C SER A 87 5.39 -6.18 8.05
N TYR A 88 6.47 -6.98 8.07
CA TYR A 88 6.61 -8.11 9.00
C TYR A 88 6.54 -7.68 10.47
N PHE A 89 7.18 -6.56 10.83
CA PHE A 89 7.11 -6.03 12.20
C PHE A 89 5.71 -5.52 12.55
N ILE A 90 5.00 -4.94 11.58
CA ILE A 90 3.65 -4.42 11.77
C ILE A 90 2.63 -5.54 11.96
N VAL A 91 2.77 -6.67 11.24
CA VAL A 91 1.87 -7.82 11.34
C VAL A 91 2.16 -8.72 12.54
N ARG A 92 3.39 -8.69 13.07
CA ARG A 92 3.82 -9.52 14.21
C ARG A 92 2.83 -9.55 15.40
N PRO A 93 2.27 -8.42 15.90
CA PRO A 93 1.26 -8.45 16.97
C PRO A 93 -0.03 -9.19 16.57
N ILE A 94 -0.44 -9.11 15.30
CA ILE A 94 -1.61 -9.82 14.77
C ILE A 94 -1.33 -11.33 14.69
N LEU A 95 -0.12 -11.72 14.30
CA LEU A 95 0.26 -13.14 14.17
C LEU A 95 0.39 -13.85 15.52
N ASN A 96 0.88 -13.13 16.53
CA ASN A 96 1.13 -13.68 17.87
C ASN A 96 -0.06 -13.53 18.83
N SER A 97 -1.19 -13.00 18.36
CA SER A 97 -2.38 -12.87 19.19
C SER A 97 -2.92 -14.25 19.57
N PRO A 98 -3.23 -14.50 20.87
CA PRO A 98 -3.83 -15.75 21.32
C PRO A 98 -5.29 -15.90 20.85
N LEU A 99 -5.94 -14.80 20.46
CA LEU A 99 -7.26 -14.79 19.85
C LEU A 99 -7.08 -15.03 18.34
N GLU A 100 -7.60 -16.15 17.85
CA GLU A 100 -7.48 -16.53 16.45
C GLU A 100 -8.39 -15.65 15.57
N ASN A 101 -7.90 -14.46 15.20
CA ASN A 101 -8.63 -13.52 14.33
C ASN A 101 -8.15 -13.66 12.88
N THR A 102 -8.63 -14.71 12.20
CA THR A 102 -8.31 -14.97 10.78
C THR A 102 -8.72 -13.82 9.87
N ILE A 103 -9.80 -13.11 10.22
CA ILE A 103 -10.29 -11.95 9.45
C ILE A 103 -9.30 -10.79 9.53
N GLU A 104 -8.73 -10.52 10.71
CA GLU A 104 -7.71 -9.47 10.87
C GLU A 104 -6.44 -9.77 10.05
N LYS A 105 -5.96 -11.03 10.09
CA LYS A 105 -4.81 -11.47 9.29
C LYS A 105 -5.07 -11.29 7.80
N ALA A 106 -6.23 -11.76 7.33
CA ALA A 106 -6.65 -11.61 5.93
C ALA A 106 -6.75 -10.14 5.52
N ASN A 107 -7.34 -9.29 6.37
CA ASN A 107 -7.46 -7.85 6.13
C ASN A 107 -6.09 -7.17 6.00
N PHE A 108 -5.13 -7.50 6.88
CA PHE A 108 -3.77 -6.97 6.79
C PHE A 108 -3.11 -7.31 5.45
N PHE A 109 -3.14 -8.59 5.05
CA PHE A 109 -2.53 -9.03 3.80
C PHE A 109 -3.25 -8.47 2.57
N PHE A 110 -4.58 -8.35 2.62
CA PHE A 110 -5.37 -7.72 1.57
C PHE A 110 -4.91 -6.27 1.33
N ILE A 111 -4.82 -5.46 2.40
CA ILE A 111 -4.37 -4.06 2.28
C ILE A 111 -2.91 -4.02 1.77
N PHE A 112 -2.03 -4.87 2.27
CA PHE A 112 -0.64 -4.95 1.80
C PHE A 112 -0.56 -5.20 0.28
N ILE A 113 -1.26 -6.23 -0.21
CA ILE A 113 -1.28 -6.61 -1.63
C ILE A 113 -1.94 -5.51 -2.46
N LEU A 114 -3.03 -4.92 -1.98
CA LEU A 114 -3.71 -3.82 -2.67
C LEU A 114 -2.75 -2.66 -2.96
N PHE A 115 -2.02 -2.19 -1.95
CA PHE A 115 -1.07 -1.10 -2.14
C PHE A 115 0.12 -1.49 -3.00
N LEU A 116 0.63 -2.73 -2.86
CA LEU A 116 1.68 -3.25 -3.75
C LEU A 116 1.23 -3.26 -5.22
N THR A 117 0.01 -3.68 -5.50
CA THR A 117 -0.58 -3.67 -6.85
C THR A 117 -0.71 -2.25 -7.38
N ILE A 118 -1.21 -1.30 -6.58
CA ILE A 118 -1.32 0.10 -7.00
C ILE A 118 0.06 0.69 -7.34
N GLU A 119 1.06 0.49 -6.48
CA GLU A 119 2.44 0.93 -6.71
C GLU A 119 3.02 0.29 -7.98
N THR A 120 2.78 -1.00 -8.19
CA THR A 120 3.23 -1.74 -9.38
C THR A 120 2.62 -1.14 -10.65
N LEU A 121 1.30 -0.92 -10.68
CA LEU A 121 0.60 -0.33 -11.82
C LEU A 121 1.11 1.09 -12.15
N ILE A 122 1.35 1.90 -11.12
CA ILE A 122 1.90 3.25 -11.29
C ILE A 122 3.35 3.18 -11.81
N THR A 123 4.17 2.26 -11.30
CA THR A 123 5.56 2.06 -11.72
C THR A 123 5.65 1.57 -13.16
N ILE A 124 4.79 0.63 -13.58
CA ILE A 124 4.70 0.19 -14.98
C ILE A 124 4.39 1.38 -15.90
N ARG A 125 3.47 2.26 -15.51
CA ARG A 125 3.16 3.48 -16.29
C ARG A 125 4.31 4.49 -16.31
N LEU A 126 5.10 4.58 -15.24
CA LEU A 126 6.30 5.41 -15.19
C LEU A 126 7.34 4.87 -16.19
N LEU A 127 7.54 3.55 -16.24
CA LEU A 127 8.46 2.88 -17.15
C LEU A 127 8.00 2.98 -18.61
N ASN A 128 6.70 2.85 -18.87
CA ASN A 128 6.15 2.84 -20.22
C ASN A 128 6.05 4.23 -20.88
N LYS A 129 6.11 5.33 -20.11
CA LYS A 129 6.01 6.70 -20.65
C LYS A 129 7.24 7.18 -21.45
N LYS A 130 8.28 6.36 -21.54
CA LYS A 130 9.53 6.66 -22.25
C LYS A 130 9.78 5.75 -23.46
N GLN A 131 8.89 4.79 -23.71
CA GLN A 131 8.79 4.07 -24.97
C GLN A 131 7.69 4.70 -25.82
#